data_AF-A0A662XMH0-F1
#
_entry.id   AF-A0A662XMH0-F1
#
_cell.length_a   1.000
_cell.length_b   1.000
_cell.length_c   1.000
_cell.angle_alpha   90.00
_cell.angle_beta   90.00
_cell.angle_gamma   90.00
#
_symmetry.space_group_name_H-M   'P 1'
#
loop_
_entity.id
_entity.type
_entity.pdbx_description
1 polymer ?
#
loop_
_entity_poly.entity_id
_entity_poly.type
_entity_poly.pdbx_seq_one_letter_code
_entity_poly.pdbx_strand_id
1 'polypeptide(L)'
;DLVLSCVDNYAARTALNQACNELNQEWMESGVSEDAVSGHIQFLLPGRTACFECLPPLIVASGVDESTLKREGVCAASLPTTMGLVAALLVQNVLKYLLGFGQVSYYLGYSAMKDFFPSDVMRPNPECSNAHCRKQQAAPAHAGWTPMVWTALGHDGKENVAVEHDDNEWGIELGGGDDDGAAASKDADAPVATLATTKLASGLSFAYDQPSLSASSAAEDQSASVMDVDVSLEDLMGQLQSL
;
A
#
# COMPACT_ATOMS: atom_id res chain seq x y z
N ASP A 1 -1.55 24.79 -13.94
CA ASP A 1 -1.77 23.77 -12.90
C ASP A 1 -0.71 22.68 -12.91
N LEU A 2 -0.56 21.93 -13.99
CA LEU A 2 0.37 20.79 -14.04
C LEU A 2 1.05 20.68 -15.41
N VAL A 3 2.32 20.26 -15.44
CA VAL A 3 3.05 19.90 -16.68
C VAL A 3 3.15 18.38 -16.78
N LEU A 4 2.97 17.82 -17.98
CA LEU A 4 3.08 16.39 -18.24
C LEU A 4 4.24 16.12 -19.21
N SER A 5 5.18 15.26 -18.79
CA SER A 5 6.30 14.82 -19.60
C SER A 5 6.04 13.41 -20.13
N CYS A 6 5.80 13.33 -21.44
CA CYS A 6 5.64 12.07 -22.20
C CYS A 6 6.68 11.95 -23.32
N VAL A 7 7.86 12.57 -23.13
CA VAL A 7 8.95 12.59 -24.10
C VAL A 7 9.75 11.28 -24.05
N ASP A 8 10.47 10.97 -25.12
CA ASP A 8 11.19 9.69 -25.30
C ASP A 8 12.69 9.77 -24.96
N ASN A 9 13.23 10.95 -24.64
CA ASN A 9 14.66 11.18 -24.43
C ASN A 9 14.95 11.87 -23.10
N TYR A 10 16.14 11.62 -22.56
CA TYR A 10 16.58 12.13 -21.26
C TYR A 10 16.95 13.61 -21.31
N ALA A 11 17.43 14.11 -22.45
CA ALA A 11 17.76 15.52 -22.63
C ALA A 11 16.53 16.42 -22.42
N ALA A 12 15.39 16.07 -23.04
CA ALA A 12 14.13 16.78 -22.87
C ALA A 12 13.59 16.67 -21.44
N ARG A 13 13.66 15.49 -20.80
CA ARG A 13 13.30 15.33 -19.39
C ARG A 13 14.14 16.20 -18.47
N THR A 14 15.44 16.30 -18.73
CA THR A 14 16.37 17.13 -17.96
C THR A 14 16.06 18.62 -18.15
N ALA A 15 15.77 19.05 -19.38
CA ALA A 15 15.36 20.42 -19.66
C ALA A 15 14.04 20.80 -18.96
N LEU A 16 13.04 19.91 -18.99
CA LEU A 16 11.79 20.08 -18.25
C LEU A 16 12.03 20.14 -16.74
N ASN A 17 12.87 19.25 -16.21
CA ASN A 17 13.26 19.25 -14.80
C ASN A 17 13.90 20.58 -14.37
N GLN A 18 14.81 21.12 -15.18
CA GLN A 18 15.44 22.40 -14.91
C GLN A 18 14.41 23.53 -14.86
N ALA A 19 13.56 23.63 -15.89
CA ALA A 19 12.51 24.66 -15.95
C ALA A 19 11.53 24.56 -14.78
N CYS A 20 11.10 23.34 -14.43
CA CYS A 20 10.14 23.12 -13.35
C CYS A 20 10.75 23.41 -11.97
N ASN A 21 12.02 23.06 -11.74
CA ASN A 21 12.71 23.43 -10.50
C ASN A 21 12.92 24.95 -10.38
N GLU A 22 13.20 25.64 -11.49
CA GLU A 22 13.36 27.10 -11.50
C GLU A 22 12.04 27.82 -11.18
N LEU A 23 10.93 27.38 -11.79
CA LEU A 23 9.61 27.99 -11.64
C LEU A 23 8.80 27.47 -10.45
N ASN A 24 9.32 26.48 -9.70
CA ASN A 24 8.54 25.70 -8.73
C ASN A 24 7.25 25.12 -9.33
N GLN A 25 7.30 24.69 -10.59
CA GLN A 25 6.15 24.12 -11.29
C GLN A 25 6.06 22.62 -11.01
N GLU A 26 4.90 22.19 -10.54
CA GLU A 26 4.61 20.78 -10.31
C GLU A 26 4.35 20.06 -11.63
N TRP A 27 4.84 18.84 -11.75
CA TRP A 27 4.79 18.12 -13.02
C TRP A 27 4.82 16.60 -12.81
N MET A 28 4.26 15.87 -13.76
CA MET A 28 4.31 14.41 -13.79
C MET A 28 5.11 13.95 -14.99
N GLU A 29 5.97 12.96 -14.77
CA GLU A 29 6.77 12.32 -15.80
C GLU A 29 6.28 10.89 -16.03
N SER A 30 6.40 10.43 -17.27
CA SER A 30 6.07 9.08 -17.66
C SER A 30 7.13 8.50 -18.59
N GLY A 31 7.37 7.20 -18.42
CA GLY A 31 8.34 6.45 -19.21
C GLY A 31 7.82 5.06 -19.54
N VAL A 32 8.27 4.55 -20.68
CA VAL A 32 8.10 3.16 -21.11
C VAL A 32 9.48 2.64 -21.48
N SER A 33 9.80 1.41 -21.11
CA SER A 33 11.09 0.79 -21.44
C SER A 33 11.22 0.48 -22.93
N GLU A 34 12.46 0.37 -23.40
CA GLU A 34 12.78 0.08 -24.80
C GLU A 34 12.27 -1.30 -25.27
N ASP A 35 12.04 -2.22 -24.35
CA ASP A 35 11.47 -3.55 -24.60
C ASP A 35 9.94 -3.59 -24.47
N ALA A 36 9.31 -2.46 -24.15
CA ALA A 36 7.87 -2.28 -23.94
C ALA A 36 7.22 -3.17 -22.86
N VAL A 37 7.98 -3.83 -21.99
CA VAL A 37 7.43 -4.67 -20.91
C VAL A 37 7.45 -4.02 -19.53
N SER A 38 7.84 -2.75 -19.46
CA SER A 38 7.73 -1.96 -18.23
C SER A 38 7.45 -0.49 -18.54
N GLY A 39 6.93 0.21 -17.54
CA GLY A 39 6.74 1.65 -17.59
C GLY A 39 6.49 2.20 -16.21
N HIS A 40 6.44 3.52 -16.10
CA HIS A 40 6.20 4.19 -14.82
C HIS A 40 5.58 5.55 -15.03
N ILE A 41 4.98 6.06 -13.95
CA ILE A 41 4.67 7.47 -13.77
C ILE A 41 5.32 7.95 -12.47
N GLN A 42 5.75 9.21 -12.46
CA GLN A 42 6.30 9.86 -11.28
C GLN A 42 5.70 11.25 -11.14
N PHE A 43 5.36 11.64 -9.91
CA PHE A 43 4.91 12.98 -9.58
C PHE A 43 6.03 13.77 -8.91
N LEU A 44 6.47 14.82 -9.60
CA LEU A 44 7.61 15.65 -9.22
C LEU A 44 7.09 16.97 -8.66
N LEU A 45 7.25 17.12 -7.35
CA LEU A 45 6.98 18.32 -6.58
C LEU A 45 8.33 18.93 -6.20
N PRO A 46 8.79 20.01 -6.86
CA PRO A 46 10.11 20.58 -6.59
C PRO A 46 10.33 20.84 -5.10
N GLY A 47 11.43 20.31 -4.56
CA GLY A 47 11.78 20.42 -3.14
C GLY A 47 11.08 19.45 -2.18
N ARG A 48 10.02 18.76 -2.61
CA ARG A 48 9.19 17.87 -1.79
C ARG A 48 9.36 16.39 -2.15
N THR A 49 9.41 16.09 -3.45
CA THR A 49 9.76 14.76 -3.97
C THR A 49 11.03 14.82 -4.81
N ALA A 50 11.63 13.65 -5.10
CA ALA A 50 12.79 13.55 -5.95
C ALA A 50 12.54 14.21 -7.32
N CYS A 51 13.39 15.16 -7.69
CA CYS A 51 13.43 15.67 -9.05
C CYS A 51 14.13 14.66 -9.98
N PHE A 52 14.06 14.86 -11.29
CA PHE A 52 14.64 13.92 -12.27
C PHE A 52 16.17 13.75 -12.08
N GLU A 53 16.85 14.83 -11.69
CA GLU A 53 18.30 14.84 -11.40
C GLU A 53 18.66 14.39 -9.97
N CYS A 54 17.68 14.05 -9.12
CA CYS A 54 17.99 13.44 -7.82
C CYS A 54 18.44 11.98 -7.98
N LEU A 55 17.88 11.28 -8.97
CA LEU A 55 18.12 9.87 -9.27
C LEU A 55 18.39 9.70 -10.78
N PRO A 56 19.45 10.34 -11.31
CA PRO A 56 19.70 10.30 -12.74
C PRO A 56 20.03 8.87 -13.20
N PRO A 57 19.54 8.44 -14.37
CA PRO A 57 19.96 7.17 -14.95
C PRO A 57 21.47 7.22 -15.24
N LEU A 58 22.12 6.05 -15.26
CA LEU A 58 23.59 5.95 -15.37
C LEU A 58 24.17 6.70 -16.59
N ILE A 59 23.47 6.68 -17.72
CA ILE A 59 23.89 7.39 -18.94
C ILE A 59 23.96 8.91 -18.74
N VAL A 60 22.98 9.49 -18.04
CA VAL A 60 22.96 10.92 -17.69
C VAL A 60 24.05 11.22 -16.66
N ALA A 61 24.20 10.38 -15.64
CA ALA A 61 25.20 10.56 -14.59
C ALA A 61 26.65 10.48 -15.12
N SER A 62 26.90 9.64 -16.13
CA SER A 62 28.21 9.46 -16.75
C SER A 62 28.55 10.52 -17.83
N GLY A 63 27.60 11.40 -18.17
CA GLY A 63 27.78 12.41 -19.21
C GLY A 63 27.94 11.84 -20.62
N VAL A 64 27.57 10.57 -20.82
CA VAL A 64 27.59 9.92 -22.13
C VAL A 64 26.37 10.38 -22.91
N ASP A 65 26.58 10.72 -24.19
CA ASP A 65 25.48 11.17 -25.04
C ASP A 65 24.50 10.02 -25.30
N GLU A 66 23.20 10.29 -25.17
CA GLU A 66 22.12 9.31 -25.38
C GLU A 66 22.11 8.78 -26.82
N SER A 67 22.65 9.54 -27.77
CA SER A 67 22.86 9.11 -29.15
C SER A 67 23.72 7.85 -29.25
N THR A 68 24.60 7.59 -28.27
CA THR A 68 25.43 6.38 -28.23
C THR A 68 24.64 5.12 -27.87
N LEU A 69 23.47 5.26 -27.23
CA LEU A 69 22.55 4.17 -26.92
C LEU A 69 21.66 3.84 -28.13
N LYS A 70 21.32 4.86 -28.92
CA LYS A 70 20.48 4.73 -30.11
C LYS A 70 21.28 4.12 -31.26
N ARG A 71 21.04 2.84 -31.55
CA ARG A 71 21.52 2.21 -32.78
C ARG A 71 20.67 2.68 -33.96
N GLU A 72 21.27 3.37 -34.92
CA GLU A 72 20.60 3.75 -36.16
C GLU A 72 19.99 2.51 -36.84
N GLY A 73 18.68 2.58 -37.15
CA GLY A 73 17.93 1.49 -37.77
C GLY A 73 17.30 0.48 -36.80
N VAL A 74 17.46 0.62 -35.49
CA VAL A 74 16.76 -0.20 -34.48
C VAL A 74 15.72 0.68 -33.77
N CYS A 75 14.44 0.38 -33.97
CA CYS A 75 13.37 1.02 -33.21
C CYS A 75 13.28 0.37 -31.83
N ALA A 76 13.07 1.18 -30.79
CA ALA A 76 12.57 0.67 -29.51
C ALA A 76 11.29 -0.13 -29.77
N ALA A 77 11.14 -1.27 -29.09
CA ALA A 77 9.88 -1.99 -29.12
C ALA A 77 8.80 -1.06 -28.57
N SER A 78 7.69 -0.95 -29.27
CA SER A 78 6.57 -0.13 -28.88
C SER A 78 5.32 -0.99 -28.90
N LEU A 79 4.84 -1.34 -27.71
CA LEU A 79 3.61 -2.11 -27.55
C LEU A 79 2.48 -1.15 -27.15
N PRO A 80 1.43 -1.00 -27.98
CA PRO A 80 0.33 -0.06 -27.70
C PRO A 80 -0.36 -0.29 -26.36
N THR A 81 -0.35 -1.54 -25.87
CA THR A 81 -0.94 -1.90 -24.58
C THR A 81 -0.21 -1.23 -23.41
N THR A 82 1.11 -1.31 -23.37
CA THR A 82 1.94 -0.68 -22.32
C THR A 82 1.84 0.83 -22.37
N MET A 83 1.88 1.42 -23.57
CA MET A 83 1.69 2.86 -23.75
C MET A 83 0.30 3.32 -23.29
N GLY A 84 -0.76 2.60 -23.67
CA GLY A 84 -2.13 2.90 -23.26
C GLY A 84 -2.32 2.80 -21.74
N LEU A 85 -1.71 1.79 -21.11
CA LEU A 85 -1.78 1.60 -19.67
C LEU A 85 -1.04 2.71 -18.92
N VAL A 86 0.19 3.05 -19.31
CA VAL A 86 0.95 4.14 -18.69
C VAL A 86 0.23 5.49 -18.86
N ALA A 87 -0.33 5.76 -20.04
CA ALA A 87 -1.13 6.97 -20.26
C ALA A 87 -2.37 7.02 -19.37
N ALA A 88 -3.08 5.89 -19.21
CA ALA A 88 -4.24 5.80 -18.33
C ALA A 88 -3.87 6.02 -16.86
N LEU A 89 -2.78 5.40 -16.39
CA LEU A 89 -2.25 5.62 -15.04
C LEU A 89 -1.88 7.10 -14.82
N LEU A 90 -1.22 7.72 -15.79
CA LEU A 90 -0.82 9.12 -15.73
C LEU A 90 -2.05 10.02 -15.58
N VAL A 91 -3.02 9.92 -16.49
CA VAL A 91 -4.24 10.74 -16.46
C VAL A 91 -5.05 10.48 -15.19
N GLN A 92 -5.14 9.23 -14.73
CA GLN A 92 -5.82 8.92 -13.48
C GLN A 92 -5.15 9.62 -12.29
N ASN A 93 -3.82 9.69 -12.27
CA ASN A 93 -3.10 10.41 -11.22
C ASN A 93 -3.29 11.94 -11.31
N VAL A 94 -3.34 12.48 -12.52
CA VAL A 94 -3.69 13.90 -12.77
C VAL A 94 -5.07 14.22 -12.24
N LEU A 95 -6.07 13.38 -12.52
CA LEU A 95 -7.44 13.59 -12.05
C LEU A 95 -7.51 13.53 -10.52
N LYS A 96 -6.91 12.50 -9.90
CA LYS A 96 -6.82 12.41 -8.43
C LYS A 96 -6.22 13.68 -7.83
N TYR A 97 -5.15 14.19 -8.44
CA TYR A 97 -4.46 15.38 -7.97
C TYR A 97 -5.29 16.66 -8.12
N LEU A 98 -5.82 16.92 -9.32
CA LEU A 98 -6.54 18.17 -9.60
C LEU A 98 -7.94 18.23 -8.97
N LEU A 99 -8.61 17.10 -8.86
CA LEU A 99 -9.97 17.02 -8.32
C LEU A 99 -10.01 16.65 -6.83
N GLY A 100 -8.87 16.37 -6.20
CA GLY A 100 -8.76 16.12 -4.77
C GLY A 100 -9.48 14.86 -4.30
N PHE A 101 -9.44 13.78 -5.09
CA PHE A 101 -10.01 12.49 -4.71
C PHE A 101 -8.99 11.36 -4.82
N GLY A 102 -9.16 10.33 -3.99
CA GLY A 102 -8.30 9.15 -4.00
C GLY A 102 -6.85 9.44 -3.57
N GLN A 103 -6.08 8.35 -3.44
CA GLN A 103 -4.66 8.43 -3.08
C GLN A 103 -3.82 8.82 -4.30
N VAL A 104 -3.20 10.01 -4.29
CA VAL A 104 -2.21 10.39 -5.32
C VAL A 104 -0.96 9.51 -5.18
N SER A 105 -0.46 9.03 -6.33
CA SER A 105 0.74 8.21 -6.42
C SER A 105 1.93 9.09 -6.77
N TYR A 106 2.99 9.04 -5.96
CA TYR A 106 4.22 9.81 -6.20
C TYR A 106 5.20 9.08 -7.13
N TYR A 107 5.20 7.76 -7.05
CA TYR A 107 5.75 6.87 -8.05
C TYR A 107 4.82 5.68 -8.19
N LEU A 108 4.59 5.27 -9.42
CA LEU A 108 3.88 4.04 -9.74
C LEU A 108 4.56 3.39 -10.94
N GLY A 109 5.21 2.25 -10.69
CA GLY A 109 5.76 1.42 -11.74
C GLY A 109 4.73 0.42 -12.26
N TYR A 110 5.00 -0.11 -13.44
CA TYR A 110 4.29 -1.21 -14.06
C TYR A 110 5.30 -2.19 -14.66
N SER A 111 5.21 -3.46 -14.28
CA SER A 111 5.94 -4.57 -14.91
C SER A 111 4.96 -5.51 -15.59
N ALA A 112 4.92 -5.48 -16.92
CA ALA A 112 4.02 -6.30 -17.74
C ALA A 112 4.32 -7.80 -17.66
N MET A 113 5.56 -8.18 -17.32
CA MET A 113 5.95 -9.58 -17.20
C MET A 113 5.42 -10.27 -15.93
N LYS A 114 5.10 -9.49 -14.89
CA LYS A 114 4.72 -9.99 -13.57
C LYS A 114 3.38 -9.42 -13.09
N ASP A 115 2.71 -8.63 -13.92
CA ASP A 115 1.53 -7.83 -13.57
C ASP A 115 1.70 -7.09 -12.23
N PHE A 116 2.90 -6.53 -12.03
CA PHE A 116 3.31 -5.96 -10.77
C PHE A 116 3.33 -4.43 -10.82
N PHE A 117 2.73 -3.80 -9.81
CA PHE A 117 2.54 -2.36 -9.70
C PHE A 117 3.17 -1.80 -8.41
N PRO A 118 4.51 -1.62 -8.36
CA PRO A 118 5.16 -1.04 -7.20
C PRO A 118 4.81 0.45 -7.07
N SER A 119 4.47 0.89 -5.87
CA SER A 119 4.30 2.31 -5.56
C SER A 119 5.23 2.71 -4.44
N ASP A 120 5.83 3.89 -4.54
CA ASP A 120 6.70 4.43 -3.50
C ASP A 120 6.73 5.96 -3.55
N VAL A 121 7.39 6.58 -2.58
CA VAL A 121 7.66 8.02 -2.53
C VAL A 121 9.16 8.25 -2.55
N MET A 122 9.68 8.65 -3.70
CA MET A 122 11.07 9.06 -3.82
C MET A 122 11.30 10.44 -3.20
N ARG A 123 12.21 10.51 -2.23
CA ARG A 123 12.57 11.77 -1.54
C ARG A 123 13.67 12.54 -2.28
N PRO A 124 13.70 13.88 -2.17
CA PRO A 124 14.76 14.69 -2.76
C PRO A 124 16.15 14.31 -2.24
N ASN A 125 17.14 14.36 -3.14
CA ASN A 125 18.55 14.25 -2.77
C ASN A 125 19.06 15.62 -2.27
N PRO A 126 19.54 15.74 -1.00
CA PRO A 126 20.12 16.98 -0.47
C PRO A 126 21.31 17.51 -1.30
N GLU A 127 22.03 16.61 -1.97
CA GLU A 127 23.21 16.88 -2.79
C GLU A 127 22.90 16.82 -4.29
N CYS A 128 21.62 16.92 -4.69
CA CYS A 128 21.23 16.92 -6.10
C CYS A 128 22.05 17.93 -6.92
N SER A 129 22.52 17.56 -8.12
CA SER A 129 23.30 18.43 -9.03
C SER A 129 22.61 19.77 -9.29
N ASN A 130 21.29 19.74 -9.44
CA ASN A 130 20.48 20.91 -9.75
C ASN A 130 20.39 21.89 -8.56
N ALA A 131 21.02 23.06 -8.72
CA ALA A 131 21.02 24.09 -7.67
C ALA A 131 19.62 24.63 -7.35
N HIS A 132 18.71 24.67 -8.32
CA HIS A 132 17.32 25.08 -8.09
C HIS A 132 16.58 24.03 -7.26
N CYS A 133 16.81 22.74 -7.50
CA CYS A 133 16.25 21.68 -6.65
C CYS A 133 16.66 21.88 -5.18
N ARG A 134 17.95 22.09 -4.90
CA ARG A 134 18.43 22.36 -3.53
C ARG A 134 17.82 23.62 -2.91
N LYS A 135 17.64 24.68 -3.71
CA LYS A 135 16.94 25.90 -3.27
C LYS A 135 15.48 25.63 -2.91
N GLN A 136 14.75 24.84 -3.72
CA GLN A 136 13.37 24.47 -3.42
C GLN A 136 13.27 23.59 -2.18
N GLN A 137 14.22 22.69 -1.95
CA GLN A 137 14.27 21.87 -0.72
C GLN A 137 14.43 22.74 0.54
N ALA A 138 15.23 23.81 0.45
CA ALA A 138 15.46 24.73 1.55
C ALA A 138 14.32 25.76 1.76
N ALA A 139 13.31 25.79 0.87
CA ALA A 139 12.23 26.75 0.97
C ALA A 139 11.36 26.47 2.22
N PRO A 140 11.09 27.47 3.08
CA PRO A 140 10.29 27.28 4.29
C PRO A 140 8.88 26.71 4.02
N ALA A 141 8.29 27.04 2.87
CA ALA A 141 6.98 26.53 2.45
C ALA A 141 6.96 25.00 2.21
N HIS A 142 8.13 24.39 1.98
CA HIS A 142 8.25 22.94 1.75
C HIS A 142 8.74 22.19 2.99
N ALA A 143 9.13 22.92 4.05
CA ALA A 143 9.55 22.32 5.31
C ALA A 143 8.38 21.56 5.95
N GLY A 144 8.61 20.30 6.32
CA GLY A 144 7.60 19.46 6.95
C GLY A 144 6.53 18.91 6.00
N TRP A 145 6.72 19.03 4.67
CA TRP A 145 5.83 18.39 3.72
C TRP A 145 5.82 16.87 3.91
N THR A 146 4.61 16.30 3.93
CA THR A 146 4.38 14.86 3.95
C THR A 146 3.55 14.44 2.75
N PRO A 147 3.76 13.23 2.22
CA PRO A 147 2.88 12.65 1.22
C PRO A 147 1.43 12.69 1.69
N MET A 148 0.53 13.14 0.81
CA MET A 148 -0.91 12.97 0.98
C MET A 148 -1.21 11.52 1.34
N VAL A 149 -2.01 11.31 2.37
CA VAL A 149 -2.62 10.02 2.70
C VAL A 149 -4.13 10.20 2.52
N TRP A 150 -4.72 9.38 1.67
CA TRP A 150 -6.14 9.40 1.38
C TRP A 150 -6.89 8.56 2.41
N THR A 151 -7.76 9.21 3.18
CA THR A 151 -8.80 8.52 3.94
C THR A 151 -10.07 8.48 3.11
N ALA A 152 -10.67 7.30 2.95
CA ALA A 152 -11.97 7.20 2.30
C ALA A 152 -13.02 7.89 3.17
N LEU A 153 -13.58 8.99 2.65
CA LEU A 153 -14.73 9.67 3.27
C LEU A 153 -16.02 9.00 2.81
N GLY A 154 -17.00 8.90 3.71
CA GLY A 154 -18.36 8.50 3.35
C GLY A 154 -19.06 9.54 2.46
N HIS A 155 -20.26 9.22 1.97
CA HIS A 155 -21.09 10.18 1.21
C HIS A 155 -21.41 11.47 1.98
N ASP A 156 -21.31 11.44 3.31
CA ASP A 156 -21.49 12.57 4.21
C ASP A 156 -20.21 13.41 4.43
N GLY A 157 -19.11 13.03 3.80
CA GLY A 157 -17.81 13.71 3.90
C GLY A 157 -17.08 13.47 5.22
N LYS A 158 -17.50 12.51 6.05
CA LYS A 158 -16.84 12.17 7.31
C LYS A 158 -16.03 10.88 7.20
N GLU A 159 -14.98 10.79 8.01
CA GLU A 159 -14.18 9.56 8.23
C GLU A 159 -14.97 8.57 9.10
N ASN A 160 -16.18 8.18 8.70
CA ASN A 160 -16.94 7.12 9.36
C ASN A 160 -17.93 6.53 8.35
N VAL A 161 -17.45 5.62 7.51
CA VAL A 161 -18.35 4.72 6.79
C VAL A 161 -18.80 3.66 7.81
N ALA A 162 -19.67 4.05 8.73
CA ALA A 162 -20.47 3.07 9.45
C ALA A 162 -21.31 2.37 8.39
N VAL A 163 -20.95 1.13 8.06
CA VAL A 163 -21.66 0.36 7.05
C VAL A 163 -22.99 -0.07 7.66
N GLU A 164 -24.06 0.61 7.29
CA GLU A 164 -25.42 0.18 7.60
C GLU A 164 -25.84 -0.90 6.60
N HIS A 165 -26.33 -2.03 7.12
CA HIS A 165 -26.86 -3.12 6.30
C HIS A 165 -28.38 -3.04 6.31
N ASP A 166 -29.01 -2.95 5.13
CA ASP A 166 -30.46 -2.92 4.98
C ASP A 166 -31.13 -4.20 5.54
N ASP A 167 -30.44 -5.34 5.45
CA ASP A 167 -30.82 -6.62 6.03
C ASP A 167 -29.63 -7.33 6.69
N ASN A 168 -29.92 -8.07 7.76
CA ASN A 168 -28.98 -8.98 8.41
C ASN A 168 -29.75 -10.17 9.00
N GLU A 169 -30.51 -10.86 8.14
CA GLU A 169 -31.37 -11.99 8.54
C GLU A 169 -30.58 -13.11 9.22
N TRP A 170 -29.31 -13.26 8.85
CA TRP A 170 -28.40 -14.29 9.33
C TRP A 170 -27.66 -13.92 10.63
N GLY A 171 -27.88 -12.71 11.16
CA GLY A 171 -27.25 -12.26 12.40
C GLY A 171 -25.73 -12.23 12.33
N ILE A 172 -25.18 -11.86 11.18
CA ILE A 172 -23.73 -11.78 10.97
C ILE A 172 -23.20 -10.61 11.80
N GLU A 173 -22.32 -10.93 12.76
CA GLU A 173 -21.65 -9.95 13.60
C GLU A 173 -20.20 -9.77 13.13
N LEU A 174 -19.73 -8.53 13.11
CA LEU A 174 -18.30 -8.24 12.94
C LEU A 174 -17.59 -8.68 14.22
N GLY A 175 -16.83 -9.78 14.14
CA GLY A 175 -15.93 -10.17 15.22
C GLY A 175 -14.96 -9.03 15.52
N GLY A 176 -14.87 -8.62 16.79
CA GLY A 176 -13.93 -7.59 17.22
C GLY A 176 -12.52 -7.99 16.82
N GLY A 177 -11.92 -7.21 15.91
CA GLY A 177 -10.56 -7.45 15.45
C GLY A 177 -9.57 -6.99 16.51
N ASP A 178 -9.24 -7.88 17.44
CA ASP A 178 -7.99 -7.85 18.21
C ASP A 178 -7.59 -9.30 18.53
N ASP A 179 -6.56 -9.73 17.80
CA ASP A 179 -5.67 -10.88 18.03
C ASP A 179 -6.26 -12.30 18.12
N ASP A 180 -5.62 -13.21 17.39
CA ASP A 180 -5.56 -14.62 17.76
C ASP A 180 -5.00 -14.73 19.19
N GLY A 181 -5.90 -14.77 20.18
CA GLY A 181 -5.57 -15.08 21.57
C GLY A 181 -5.53 -13.88 22.51
N ALA A 182 -6.62 -13.75 23.27
CA ALA A 182 -6.66 -13.19 24.62
C ALA A 182 -6.28 -11.71 24.81
N ALA A 183 -7.28 -10.82 24.72
CA ALA A 183 -7.40 -9.71 25.66
C ALA A 183 -8.86 -9.22 25.77
N ALA A 184 -9.43 -9.37 26.96
CA ALA A 184 -10.67 -8.71 27.34
C ALA A 184 -10.48 -7.18 27.29
N SER A 185 -11.27 -6.50 26.46
CA SER A 185 -11.37 -5.04 26.52
C SER A 185 -12.08 -4.62 27.80
N LYS A 186 -11.35 -3.86 28.62
CA LYS A 186 -11.85 -3.11 29.75
C LYS A 186 -12.57 -1.87 29.23
N ASP A 187 -13.89 -1.94 29.09
CA ASP A 187 -14.75 -0.76 29.24
C ASP A 187 -15.62 -0.96 30.47
N ALA A 188 -15.15 -0.34 31.55
CA ALA A 188 -15.84 -0.25 32.83
C ALA A 188 -16.87 0.89 32.74
N ASP A 189 -18.08 0.58 32.27
CA ASP A 189 -19.36 1.10 32.80
C ASP A 189 -20.51 0.71 31.86
N ALA A 190 -20.87 -0.57 31.87
CA ALA A 190 -22.20 -1.04 31.49
C ALA A 190 -22.52 -2.28 32.35
N PRO A 191 -23.75 -2.40 32.88
CA PRO A 191 -24.07 -3.47 33.81
C PRO A 191 -23.91 -4.82 33.10
N VAL A 192 -23.20 -5.73 33.75
CA VAL A 192 -22.97 -7.11 33.35
C VAL A 192 -24.29 -7.74 32.92
N ALA A 193 -24.50 -7.84 31.61
CA ALA A 193 -25.64 -8.52 31.04
C ALA A 193 -25.40 -10.04 31.18
N THR A 194 -26.02 -10.60 32.21
CA THR A 194 -26.34 -12.01 32.34
C THR A 194 -26.78 -12.65 31.02
N LEU A 195 -26.12 -13.76 30.65
CA LEU A 195 -26.65 -14.86 29.82
C LEU A 195 -27.60 -14.44 28.69
N ALA A 196 -27.06 -13.80 27.66
CA ALA A 196 -27.75 -13.71 26.37
C ALA A 196 -27.49 -15.01 25.60
N THR A 197 -28.53 -15.82 25.49
CA THR A 197 -28.66 -16.83 24.44
C THR A 197 -28.37 -16.15 23.10
N THR A 198 -27.28 -16.53 22.43
CA THR A 198 -27.00 -16.09 21.07
C THR A 198 -28.17 -16.52 20.19
N LYS A 199 -28.99 -15.55 19.79
CA LYS A 199 -30.23 -15.80 19.07
C LYS A 199 -29.86 -16.12 17.62
N LEU A 200 -29.69 -17.41 17.33
CA LEU A 200 -29.45 -17.92 15.97
C LEU A 200 -30.52 -17.41 15.00
N ALA A 201 -30.10 -17.08 13.78
CA ALA A 201 -30.98 -16.75 12.68
C ALA A 201 -31.99 -17.87 12.38
N SER A 202 -33.14 -17.52 11.80
CA SER A 202 -34.19 -18.49 11.48
C SER A 202 -33.67 -19.55 10.51
N GLY A 203 -33.73 -20.82 10.93
CA GLY A 203 -33.28 -21.96 10.13
C GLY A 203 -31.87 -22.47 10.46
N LEU A 204 -31.15 -21.83 11.39
CA LEU A 204 -29.88 -22.35 11.92
C LEU A 204 -30.10 -23.06 13.26
N SER A 205 -29.46 -24.21 13.41
CA SER A 205 -29.38 -24.97 14.66
C SER A 205 -27.93 -25.38 14.90
N PHE A 206 -27.44 -25.28 16.13
CA PHE A 206 -26.14 -25.85 16.46
C PHE A 206 -26.19 -27.38 16.30
N ALA A 207 -25.14 -27.96 15.71
CA ALA A 207 -25.02 -29.41 15.57
C ALA A 207 -24.78 -30.12 16.92
N TYR A 208 -24.33 -29.38 17.93
CA TYR A 208 -24.08 -29.85 19.29
C TYR A 208 -24.46 -28.75 20.28
N ASP A 209 -24.99 -29.13 21.45
CA ASP A 209 -25.26 -28.18 22.52
C ASP A 209 -23.94 -27.60 23.06
N GLN A 210 -23.84 -26.28 23.19
CA GLN A 210 -22.70 -25.67 23.86
C GLN A 210 -22.71 -26.10 25.33
N PRO A 211 -21.61 -26.66 25.86
CA PRO A 211 -21.57 -27.03 27.27
C PRO A 211 -21.68 -25.78 28.12
N SER A 212 -22.72 -25.73 28.97
CA SER A 212 -22.87 -24.68 29.97
C SER A 212 -21.71 -24.77 30.95
N LEU A 213 -20.85 -23.74 30.97
CA LEU A 213 -19.84 -23.57 32.01
C LEU A 213 -20.52 -23.18 33.32
N SER A 214 -21.13 -24.14 34.00
CA SER A 214 -21.49 -24.02 35.41
C SER A 214 -21.55 -25.39 36.11
N ALA A 215 -20.55 -25.59 36.97
CA ALA A 215 -20.50 -26.50 38.11
C ALA A 215 -20.45 -28.02 37.85
N SER A 216 -19.35 -28.60 38.33
CA SER A 216 -19.06 -30.02 38.47
C SER A 216 -20.15 -30.81 39.22
N SER A 217 -20.54 -31.97 38.66
CA SER A 217 -20.71 -33.19 39.46
C SER A 217 -20.73 -34.42 38.56
N ALA A 218 -19.84 -35.36 38.91
CA ALA A 218 -19.66 -36.72 38.43
C ALA A 218 -20.85 -37.39 37.70
N ALA A 219 -20.58 -37.83 36.46
CA ALA A 219 -21.00 -39.13 35.93
C ALA A 219 -20.06 -39.50 34.78
N GLU A 220 -19.59 -40.74 34.81
CA GLU A 220 -18.66 -41.35 33.84
C GLU A 220 -19.24 -41.34 32.42
N ASP A 221 -18.46 -40.89 31.44
CA ASP A 221 -18.41 -41.60 30.15
C ASP A 221 -17.10 -41.36 29.40
N GLN A 222 -16.59 -42.43 28.82
CA GLN A 222 -15.36 -42.50 28.07
C GLN A 222 -15.52 -41.80 26.71
N SER A 223 -14.72 -40.77 26.43
CA SER A 223 -13.97 -40.67 25.15
C SER A 223 -13.09 -39.41 25.08
N ALA A 224 -11.81 -39.67 24.88
CA ALA A 224 -10.80 -38.80 24.27
C ALA A 224 -10.55 -37.41 24.88
N SER A 225 -10.05 -37.36 26.12
CA SER A 225 -9.22 -36.24 26.58
C SER A 225 -7.76 -36.50 26.20
N VAL A 226 -7.15 -35.58 25.45
CA VAL A 226 -5.70 -35.45 25.34
C VAL A 226 -5.17 -35.32 26.77
N MET A 227 -4.39 -36.31 27.21
CA MET A 227 -3.83 -36.30 28.55
C MET A 227 -2.88 -35.11 28.66
N ASP A 228 -3.18 -34.24 29.62
CA ASP A 228 -2.24 -33.28 30.15
C ASP A 228 -1.17 -34.09 30.91
N VAL A 229 0.05 -34.11 30.37
CA VAL A 229 1.15 -34.92 30.89
C VAL A 229 2.25 -33.95 31.34
N ASP A 230 2.14 -33.51 32.60
CA ASP A 230 3.25 -32.93 33.36
C ASP A 230 4.27 -34.05 33.66
N VAL A 231 5.04 -34.46 32.65
CA VAL A 231 6.20 -35.34 32.80
C VAL A 231 7.46 -34.49 32.73
N SER A 232 8.31 -34.60 33.76
CA SER A 232 9.56 -33.87 33.80
C SER A 232 10.53 -34.39 32.74
N LEU A 233 11.38 -33.48 32.25
CA LEU A 233 12.38 -33.74 31.21
C LEU A 233 13.34 -34.90 31.55
N GLU A 234 13.63 -35.14 32.83
CA GLU A 234 14.46 -36.26 33.27
C GLU A 234 13.81 -37.63 33.01
N ASP A 235 12.49 -37.76 33.20
CA ASP A 235 11.78 -39.03 32.98
C ASP A 235 11.69 -39.38 31.48
N LEU A 236 11.58 -38.35 30.62
CA LEU A 236 11.56 -38.53 29.17
C LEU A 236 12.93 -39.00 28.62
N MET A 237 14.03 -38.53 29.22
CA MET A 237 15.38 -38.98 28.90
C MET A 237 15.64 -40.43 29.32
N GLY A 238 15.06 -40.88 30.43
CA GLY A 238 15.17 -42.27 30.89
C GLY A 238 14.52 -43.26 29.93
N GLN A 239 13.36 -42.89 29.36
CA GLN A 239 12.65 -43.75 28.42
C GLN A 239 13.40 -43.92 27.09
N LEU A 240 14.03 -42.86 26.57
CA LEU A 240 14.81 -42.89 25.33
C LEU A 240 16.10 -43.73 25.42
N GLN A 241 16.69 -43.88 26.60
CA GLN A 241 17.88 -44.73 26.79
C GLN A 241 17.56 -46.22 26.96
N SER A 242 16.27 -46.55 27.18
CA SER A 242 15.80 -47.93 27.31
C SER A 242 15.30 -48.55 25.99
N LEU A 243 15.38 -47.79 24.90
CA LEU A 243 15.07 -48.21 23.52
C LEU A 243 16.33 -48.58 22.73
#